data_AF-A0AAU0F293-F1
#
_entry.id   AF-A0AAU0F293-F1
#
_cell.length_a   1.000
_cell.length_b   1.000
_cell.length_c   1.000
_cell.angle_alpha   90.00
_cell.angle_beta   90.00
_cell.angle_gamma   90.00
#
_symmetry.space_group_name_H-M   'P 1'
#
loop_
_entity.id
_entity.type
_entity.pdbx_description
1 polymer ?
#
loop_
_entity_poly.entity_id
_entity_poly.type
_entity_poly.pdbx_seq_one_letter_code
_entity_poly.pdbx_strand_id
1 'polypeptide(L)'
;MIFNLLEGKDIQHTLKPHSLNRKGKAKGRLVGGNLALIYALLGTRYSFDFKDNILFIEEIGESFYALDRMLMSLEMAGAFKKIAGLVVGGMINMGKEKDNKDYEFSFDNFAYELIYNRIERYNFPVIFGF
;
A
#
# COMPACT_ATOMS: atom_id res chain seq x y z
N MET A 1 -21.82 -1.25 -1.06
CA MET A 1 -20.45 -0.68 -1.08
C MET A 1 -19.64 -1.29 -2.22
N ILE A 2 -19.34 -2.60 -2.24
CA ILE A 2 -18.66 -3.24 -3.39
C ILE A 2 -19.60 -3.53 -4.57
N PHE A 3 -20.87 -3.91 -4.30
CA PHE A 3 -21.85 -4.22 -5.35
C PHE A 3 -22.16 -3.03 -6.27
N ASN A 4 -22.17 -1.81 -5.73
CA ASN A 4 -22.33 -0.60 -6.55
C ASN A 4 -21.18 -0.45 -7.57
N LEU A 5 -19.96 -0.83 -7.21
CA LEU A 5 -18.81 -0.80 -8.12
C LEU A 5 -18.98 -1.84 -9.23
N LEU A 6 -19.42 -3.05 -8.86
CA LEU A 6 -19.70 -4.14 -9.80
C LEU A 6 -20.85 -3.80 -10.75
N GLU A 7 -21.80 -2.99 -10.29
CA GLU A 7 -22.90 -2.45 -11.09
C GLU A 7 -22.50 -1.23 -11.95
N GLY A 8 -21.23 -0.82 -11.92
CA GLY A 8 -20.71 0.30 -12.70
C GLY A 8 -21.09 1.68 -12.20
N LYS A 9 -21.56 1.80 -10.95
CA LYS A 9 -21.82 3.11 -10.31
C LYS A 9 -20.51 3.74 -9.87
N ASP A 10 -20.36 5.02 -10.17
CA ASP A 10 -19.24 5.82 -9.65
C ASP A 10 -19.29 5.86 -8.12
N ILE A 11 -18.13 5.60 -7.50
CA ILE A 11 -17.99 5.66 -6.05
C ILE A 11 -17.01 6.77 -5.70
N GLN A 12 -17.47 7.68 -4.85
CA GLN A 12 -16.63 8.68 -4.22
C GLN A 12 -16.46 8.33 -2.75
N HIS A 13 -15.21 8.24 -2.31
CA HIS A 13 -14.88 8.03 -0.91
C HIS A 13 -14.15 9.25 -0.38
N THR A 14 -14.59 9.73 0.78
CA THR A 14 -13.84 10.70 1.59
C THR A 14 -13.33 9.96 2.82
N LEU A 15 -12.02 9.92 2.98
CA LEU A 15 -11.36 9.28 4.12
C LEU A 15 -10.98 10.31 5.16
N LYS A 16 -10.85 9.86 6.42
CA LYS A 16 -10.26 10.68 7.46
C LYS A 16 -8.80 10.97 7.10
N PRO A 17 -8.32 12.22 7.25
CA PRO A 17 -6.94 12.54 6.95
C PRO A 17 -6.00 11.81 7.91
N HIS A 18 -4.90 11.30 7.39
CA HIS A 18 -3.79 10.74 8.16
C HIS A 18 -2.59 11.70 8.10
N SER A 19 -1.81 11.78 9.18
CA SER A 19 -0.65 12.68 9.28
C SER A 19 0.42 12.40 8.22
N LEU A 20 0.58 11.13 7.83
CA LEU A 20 1.54 10.66 6.82
C LEU A 20 1.06 10.82 5.37
N ASN A 21 -0.14 11.35 5.13
CA ASN A 21 -0.65 11.54 3.77
C ASN A 21 0.21 12.54 3.00
N ARG A 22 0.50 12.22 1.73
CA ARG A 22 1.10 13.17 0.78
C ARG A 22 0.01 13.71 -0.15
N LYS A 23 -0.29 15.00 -0.01
CA LYS A 23 -1.31 15.69 -0.82
C LYS A 23 -0.94 15.69 -2.30
N GLY A 24 -1.95 15.56 -3.15
CA GLY A 24 -1.81 15.71 -4.59
C GLY A 24 -3.02 15.14 -5.33
N LYS A 25 -2.90 15.01 -6.65
CA LYS A 25 -3.93 14.41 -7.51
C LYS A 25 -3.27 13.37 -8.40
N ALA A 26 -3.87 12.19 -8.45
CA ALA A 26 -3.43 11.09 -9.31
C ALA A 26 -4.66 10.44 -9.96
N LYS A 27 -4.48 9.90 -11.16
CA LYS A 27 -5.48 9.11 -11.86
C LYS A 27 -4.77 7.95 -12.55
N GLY A 28 -5.32 6.76 -12.44
CA GLY A 28 -4.78 5.54 -13.02
C GLY A 28 -5.71 4.37 -12.71
N ARG A 29 -5.41 3.19 -13.26
CA ARG A 29 -6.11 1.97 -12.83
C ARG A 29 -5.64 1.63 -11.42
N LEU A 30 -6.55 1.16 -10.57
CA LEU A 30 -6.17 0.59 -9.28
C LEU A 30 -5.57 -0.80 -9.51
N VAL A 31 -4.35 -1.01 -9.02
CA VAL A 31 -3.62 -2.29 -9.10
C VAL A 31 -3.04 -2.62 -7.73
N GLY A 32 -2.70 -3.89 -7.49
CA GLY A 32 -2.11 -4.33 -6.22
C GLY A 32 -3.07 -5.18 -5.38
N GLY A 33 -3.12 -4.91 -4.08
CA GLY A 33 -3.78 -5.74 -3.06
C GLY A 33 -2.80 -6.20 -1.98
N ASN A 34 -2.82 -7.48 -1.66
CA ASN A 34 -1.92 -8.06 -0.66
C ASN A 34 -0.45 -7.92 -1.07
N LEU A 35 0.37 -7.34 -0.19
CA LEU A 35 1.76 -7.01 -0.47
C LEU A 35 2.62 -8.27 -0.72
N ALA A 36 2.41 -9.34 0.03
CA ALA A 36 3.10 -10.61 -0.19
C ALA A 36 2.82 -11.20 -1.58
N LEU A 37 1.58 -11.11 -2.08
CA LEU A 37 1.25 -11.53 -3.44
C LEU A 37 1.87 -10.63 -4.51
N ILE A 38 1.86 -9.30 -4.32
CA ILE A 38 2.56 -8.37 -5.22
C ILE A 38 4.04 -8.74 -5.31
N TYR A 39 4.68 -8.93 -4.16
CA TYR A 39 6.07 -9.34 -4.04
C TYR A 39 6.35 -10.68 -4.75
N ALA A 40 5.52 -11.70 -4.52
CA ALA A 40 5.70 -13.03 -5.12
C ALA A 40 5.60 -13.03 -6.65
N LEU A 41 4.85 -12.09 -7.23
CA LEU A 41 4.67 -11.96 -8.68
C LEU A 41 5.72 -11.06 -9.36
N LEU A 42 6.55 -10.34 -8.60
CA LEU A 42 7.58 -9.46 -9.16
C LEU A 42 8.53 -10.21 -10.09
N GLY A 43 8.81 -9.61 -11.26
CA GLY A 43 9.70 -10.19 -12.27
C GLY A 43 9.10 -11.33 -13.10
N THR A 44 7.89 -11.79 -12.77
CA THR A 44 7.17 -12.79 -13.58
C THR A 44 6.34 -12.12 -14.68
N ARG A 45 5.87 -12.90 -15.66
CA ARG A 45 4.91 -12.42 -16.68
C ARG A 45 3.55 -11.97 -16.10
N TYR A 46 3.28 -12.30 -14.84
CA TYR A 46 2.06 -11.95 -14.12
C TYR A 46 2.27 -10.76 -13.17
N SER A 47 3.45 -10.13 -13.21
CA SER A 47 3.70 -8.93 -12.43
C SER A 47 2.73 -7.81 -12.81
N PHE A 48 2.40 -6.97 -11.84
CA PHE A 48 1.49 -5.86 -12.07
C PHE A 48 2.13 -4.81 -13.00
N ASP A 49 1.30 -4.22 -13.86
CA ASP A 49 1.69 -3.03 -14.60
C ASP A 49 1.59 -1.81 -13.67
N PHE A 50 2.73 -1.36 -13.15
CA PHE A 50 2.81 -0.22 -12.25
C PHE A 50 2.73 1.13 -12.98
N LYS A 51 2.94 1.17 -14.30
CA LYS A 51 3.11 2.44 -15.01
C LYS A 51 1.81 3.25 -15.03
N ASP A 52 1.90 4.49 -14.55
CA ASP A 52 0.80 5.46 -14.52
C ASP A 52 -0.46 4.97 -13.77
N ASN A 53 -0.31 3.93 -12.93
CA ASN A 53 -1.38 3.31 -12.17
C ASN A 53 -1.30 3.66 -10.67
N ILE A 54 -2.42 3.50 -9.97
CA ILE A 54 -2.51 3.69 -8.52
C ILE A 54 -2.23 2.33 -7.88
N LEU A 55 -1.14 2.23 -7.13
CA LEU A 55 -0.80 1.02 -6.40
C LEU A 55 -1.53 1.02 -5.05
N PHE A 56 -2.27 -0.04 -4.76
CA PHE A 56 -2.86 -0.34 -3.46
C PHE A 56 -2.05 -1.45 -2.78
N ILE A 57 -1.65 -1.24 -1.53
CA ILE A 57 -0.99 -2.25 -0.70
C ILE A 57 -1.70 -2.41 0.64
N GLU A 58 -1.88 -3.66 1.05
CA GLU A 58 -2.35 -4.07 2.38
C GLU A 58 -1.62 -5.34 2.81
N GLU A 59 -1.57 -5.61 4.12
CA GLU A 59 -0.98 -6.84 4.63
C GLU A 59 -1.57 -7.29 5.98
N ILE A 60 -1.50 -8.59 6.24
CA ILE A 60 -1.89 -9.20 7.51
C ILE A 60 -0.91 -10.27 7.98
N GLY A 61 -0.52 -10.22 9.25
CA GLY A 61 0.22 -11.31 9.90
C GLY A 61 1.72 -11.37 9.55
N GLU A 62 2.25 -10.33 8.90
CA GLU A 62 3.65 -10.31 8.47
C GLU A 62 4.59 -9.66 9.48
N SER A 63 5.84 -10.10 9.48
CA SER A 63 6.88 -9.44 10.29
C SER A 63 7.28 -8.08 9.69
N PHE A 64 7.69 -7.11 10.52
CA PHE A 64 8.24 -5.85 10.02
C PHE A 64 9.46 -6.03 9.11
N TYR A 65 10.26 -7.07 9.36
CA TYR A 65 11.37 -7.44 8.48
C TYR A 65 10.90 -7.92 7.10
N ALA A 66 9.83 -8.72 7.05
CA ALA A 66 9.23 -9.14 5.79
C ALA A 66 8.65 -7.95 5.03
N LEU A 67 7.91 -7.07 5.72
CA LEU A 67 7.42 -5.81 5.17
C LEU A 67 8.54 -5.01 4.52
N ASP A 68 9.63 -4.75 5.26
CA ASP A 68 10.77 -3.99 4.77
C ASP A 68 11.40 -4.61 3.52
N ARG A 69 11.63 -5.93 3.56
CA ARG A 69 12.18 -6.69 2.43
C ARG A 69 11.28 -6.60 1.19
N MET A 70 9.96 -6.75 1.36
CA MET A 70 9.01 -6.68 0.26
C MET A 70 9.02 -5.28 -0.38
N LEU A 71 8.97 -4.23 0.43
CA LEU A 71 9.01 -2.86 -0.09
C LEU A 71 10.35 -2.55 -0.78
N MET A 72 11.47 -3.06 -0.26
CA MET A 72 12.78 -2.96 -0.92
C MET A 72 12.77 -3.63 -2.29
N SER A 73 12.16 -4.82 -2.41
CA SER A 73 12.04 -5.51 -3.70
C SER A 73 11.19 -4.73 -4.71
N LEU A 74 10.09 -4.11 -4.28
CA LEU A 74 9.30 -3.21 -5.15
C LEU A 74 10.12 -2.00 -5.60
N GLU A 75 10.89 -1.39 -4.69
CA GLU A 75 11.79 -0.28 -5.00
C GLU A 75 12.84 -0.68 -6.05
N MET A 76 13.49 -1.83 -5.86
CA MET A 76 14.50 -2.37 -6.79
C MET A 76 13.91 -2.74 -8.16
N ALA A 77 12.66 -3.23 -8.19
CA ALA A 77 11.92 -3.46 -9.43
C ALA A 77 11.48 -2.16 -10.13
N GLY A 78 11.71 -1.01 -9.50
CA GLY A 78 11.36 0.31 -10.00
C GLY A 78 9.86 0.60 -9.95
N ALA A 79 9.08 -0.14 -9.15
CA ALA A 79 7.63 0.05 -9.05
C ALA A 79 7.29 1.48 -8.62
N PHE A 80 7.90 1.97 -7.55
CA PHE A 80 7.65 3.32 -7.02
C PHE A 80 8.05 4.46 -7.98
N LYS A 81 8.92 4.21 -8.96
CA LYS A 81 9.25 5.20 -10.00
C LYS A 81 8.19 5.30 -11.11
N LYS A 82 7.29 4.32 -11.19
CA LYS A 82 6.32 4.14 -12.29
C LYS A 82 4.89 4.48 -11.89
N ILE A 83 4.54 4.37 -10.61
CA ILE A 83 3.18 4.58 -10.12
C ILE A 83 2.77 6.06 -10.18
N ALA A 84 1.48 6.30 -10.42
CA ALA A 84 0.88 7.62 -10.34
C ALA A 84 0.51 8.02 -8.90
N GLY A 85 0.29 7.05 -8.02
CA GLY A 85 -0.09 7.26 -6.62
C GLY A 85 -0.05 5.97 -5.82
N LEU A 86 -0.01 6.09 -4.49
CA LEU A 86 0.00 4.97 -3.55
C LEU A 86 -1.17 5.09 -2.57
N VAL A 87 -1.87 3.98 -2.36
CA VAL A 87 -2.87 3.81 -1.31
C VAL A 87 -2.37 2.71 -0.37
N VAL A 88 -2.22 3.04 0.90
CA VAL A 88 -1.82 2.13 1.97
C VAL A 88 -3.06 1.80 2.79
N GLY A 89 -3.51 0.55 2.68
CA GLY A 89 -4.63 0.02 3.44
C GLY A 89 -4.20 -0.49 4.81
N GLY A 90 -4.96 -1.45 5.32
CA GLY A 90 -4.68 -2.08 6.61
C GLY A 90 -3.32 -2.78 6.65
N MET A 91 -2.64 -2.63 7.78
CA MET A 91 -1.44 -3.37 8.17
C MET A 91 -1.76 -3.98 9.52
N ILE A 92 -2.20 -5.24 9.53
CA ILE A 92 -2.86 -5.88 10.68
C ILE A 92 -1.99 -7.05 11.16
N ASN A 93 -1.98 -7.34 12.47
CA ASN A 93 -1.24 -8.45 13.07
C ASN A 93 0.26 -8.40 12.73
N MET A 94 0.84 -7.21 12.71
CA MET A 94 2.21 -7.00 12.28
C MET A 94 3.22 -7.36 13.38
N GLY A 95 4.30 -8.04 13.00
CA GLY A 95 5.34 -8.44 13.95
C GLY A 95 4.88 -9.58 14.88
N LYS A 96 5.15 -9.44 16.18
CA LYS A 96 4.75 -10.40 17.21
C LYS A 96 3.81 -9.71 18.18
N GLU A 97 2.70 -10.35 18.51
CA GLU A 97 1.67 -9.83 19.42
C GLU A 97 2.26 -9.27 20.72
N LYS A 98 3.15 -10.04 21.36
CA LYS A 98 3.79 -9.64 22.62
C LYS A 98 4.73 -8.42 22.52
N ASP A 99 5.21 -8.10 21.32
CA ASP A 99 6.24 -7.08 21.09
C ASP A 99 5.67 -5.83 20.38
N ASN A 100 4.40 -5.87 19.97
CA ASN A 100 3.74 -4.82 19.21
C ASN A 100 2.41 -4.41 19.84
N LYS A 101 2.33 -3.17 20.30
CA LYS A 101 1.10 -2.62 20.92
C LYS A 101 -0.04 -2.43 19.92
N ASP A 102 0.31 -2.30 18.64
CA ASP A 102 -0.66 -2.06 17.57
C ASP A 102 -1.08 -3.37 16.87
N TYR A 103 -0.74 -4.54 17.42
CA TYR A 103 -0.88 -5.84 16.74
C TYR A 103 -2.28 -6.09 16.17
N GLU A 104 -3.34 -5.91 16.97
CA GLU A 104 -4.72 -6.15 16.50
C GLU A 104 -5.36 -4.92 15.82
N PHE A 105 -4.66 -3.78 15.80
CA PHE A 105 -5.19 -2.58 15.17
C PHE A 105 -5.06 -2.68 13.65
N SER A 106 -6.06 -2.19 12.93
CA SER A 106 -6.06 -2.26 11.47
C SER A 106 -4.96 -1.41 10.83
N PHE A 107 -4.45 -0.39 11.55
CA PHE A 107 -3.48 0.58 11.06
C PHE A 107 -2.28 0.62 12.01
N ASP A 108 -1.37 -0.34 11.87
CA ASP A 108 -0.13 -0.38 12.64
C ASP A 108 0.75 0.85 12.35
N ASN A 109 1.03 1.66 13.38
CA ASN A 109 1.79 2.90 13.20
C ASN A 109 3.23 2.64 12.75
N PHE A 110 3.88 1.61 13.27
CA PHE A 110 5.27 1.31 12.93
C PHE A 110 5.39 0.81 11.49
N ALA A 111 4.45 -0.01 11.01
CA ALA A 111 4.37 -0.41 9.61
C ALA A 111 4.16 0.80 8.70
N TYR A 112 3.28 1.73 9.08
CA TYR A 112 3.02 2.95 8.33
C TYR A 112 4.25 3.86 8.24
N GLU A 113 4.95 4.06 9.36
CA GLU A 113 6.22 4.81 9.39
C GLU A 113 7.29 4.14 8.52
N LEU A 114 7.40 2.81 8.55
CA LEU A 114 8.36 2.07 7.73
C LEU A 114 8.08 2.27 6.23
N ILE A 115 6.81 2.19 5.83
CA ILE A 115 6.38 2.48 4.46
C ILE A 115 6.71 3.94 4.10
N TYR A 116 6.31 4.89 4.95
CA TYR A 116 6.51 6.32 4.73
C TYR A 116 7.99 6.67 4.54
N ASN A 117 8.86 6.21 5.43
CA ASN A 117 10.30 6.46 5.34
C ASN A 117 10.91 5.92 4.05
N ARG A 118 10.44 4.76 3.57
CA ARG A 118 10.94 4.20 2.30
C ARG A 118 10.49 5.00 1.09
N ILE A 119 9.25 5.48 1.10
CA ILE A 119 8.66 6.21 -0.03
C ILE A 119 8.83 7.74 0.05
N GLU A 120 9.49 8.26 1.08
CA GLU A 120 9.68 9.71 1.30
C GLU A 120 10.39 10.40 0.14
N ARG A 121 11.32 9.68 -0.52
CA ARG A 121 12.14 10.14 -1.65
C ARG A 121 11.38 10.32 -2.97
N TYR A 122 10.12 9.92 -3.03
CA TYR A 122 9.28 10.02 -4.23
C TYR A 122 8.23 11.12 -4.07
N ASN A 123 7.66 11.57 -5.20
CA ASN A 123 6.75 12.72 -5.22
C ASN A 123 5.28 12.37 -5.54
N PHE A 124 4.95 11.09 -5.75
CA PHE A 124 3.57 10.68 -6.03
C PHE A 124 2.65 10.90 -4.81
N PRO A 125 1.36 11.23 -4.98
CA PRO A 125 0.41 11.36 -3.87
C PRO A 125 0.23 10.04 -3.11
N VAL A 126 0.02 10.14 -1.79
CA VAL A 126 -0.08 8.98 -0.90
C VAL A 126 -1.23 9.15 0.07
N ILE A 127 -2.03 8.10 0.23
CA ILE A 127 -3.08 8.02 1.24
C ILE A 127 -2.81 6.82 2.15
N PHE A 128 -2.84 7.03 3.46
CA PHE A 128 -2.81 6.02 4.51
C PHE A 128 -4.18 5.90 5.18
N GLY A 129 -4.47 4.75 5.77
CA GLY A 129 -5.72 4.49 6.50
C GLY A 129 -6.92 4.26 5.60
N PHE A 130 -6.72 3.58 4.46
CA PHE A 130 -7.79 3.10 3.57
C PHE A 130 -8.45 1.84 4.14
#